data_AF-A0AAV0K048-F1
#
_entry.id   AF-A0AAV0K048-F1
#
_cell.length_a   1.000
_cell.length_b   1.000
_cell.length_c   1.000
_cell.angle_alpha   90.00
_cell.angle_beta   90.00
_cell.angle_gamma   90.00
#
_symmetry.space_group_name_H-M   'P 1'
#
loop_
_entity.id
_entity.type
_entity.pdbx_description
1 polymer ?
#
loop_
_entity_poly.entity_id
_entity_poly.type
_entity_poly.pdbx_seq_one_letter_code
_entity_poly.pdbx_strand_id
1 'polypeptide(L)'
;MLESLRGKRMMYVGDSLNRGQYVSMVCLVHRLIPNESAKSMETTGSLTVFTAADYNATIEFYWAPFLLESNSDDAVIHRVSDRIVRRGSINKHGRHWKGADDEAKEIVEVSTEDAYRMAMRSMMRWARKNMDPRRTRVFFTSMSPTHAKSGDWGGEPGKNCYNETTPINNATYWGSDSRRSIMQVIGEEFGKSKYPVTFLNITQLSNYRKDAHTSIYKKQWSPLTAEQLANPVSYADCTHWCLPGLQDTWNELLFAKLFYP
;
A
#
# COMPACT_ATOMS: atom_id res chain seq x y z
N MET A 1 8.64 -0.41 20.22
CA MET A 1 7.44 -0.48 19.35
C MET A 1 6.25 -1.06 20.11
N LEU A 2 6.28 -2.32 20.55
CA LEU A 2 5.15 -2.99 21.21
C LEU A 2 4.63 -2.27 22.46
N GLU A 3 5.51 -1.83 23.37
CA GLU A 3 5.10 -1.03 24.54
C GLU A 3 4.38 0.26 24.16
N SER A 4 4.84 0.91 23.09
CA SER A 4 4.21 2.14 22.62
C SER A 4 2.87 1.90 21.93
N LEU A 5 2.60 0.66 21.48
CA LEU A 5 1.32 0.20 20.97
C LEU A 5 0.42 -0.37 22.07
N ARG A 6 0.86 -0.42 23.34
CA ARG A 6 0.08 -1.00 24.43
C ARG A 6 -1.28 -0.31 24.55
N GLY A 7 -2.35 -1.12 24.54
CA GLY A 7 -3.73 -0.63 24.57
C GLY A 7 -4.18 0.14 23.32
N LYS A 8 -3.47 0.00 22.20
CA LYS A 8 -3.73 0.73 20.94
C LYS A 8 -3.91 -0.22 19.75
N ARG A 9 -4.40 0.35 18.66
CA ARG A 9 -4.59 -0.31 17.37
C ARG A 9 -3.78 0.44 16.31
N MET A 10 -3.00 -0.28 15.52
CA MET A 10 -2.32 0.24 14.32
C MET A 10 -2.95 -0.41 13.10
N MET A 11 -3.36 0.37 12.10
CA MET A 11 -4.02 -0.17 10.91
C MET A 11 -3.35 0.36 9.63
N TYR A 12 -2.97 -0.56 8.76
CA TYR A 12 -2.57 -0.32 7.38
C TYR A 12 -3.83 -0.41 6.51
N VAL A 13 -4.08 0.60 5.69
CA VAL A 13 -5.26 0.65 4.80
C VAL A 13 -4.77 0.92 3.40
N GLY A 14 -5.15 0.08 2.44
CA GLY A 14 -4.75 0.30 1.05
C GLY A 14 -4.71 -0.99 0.22
N ASP A 15 -3.69 -1.05 -0.63
CA ASP A 15 -3.50 -2.10 -1.64
C ASP A 15 -2.56 -3.22 -1.16
N SER A 16 -2.05 -4.02 -2.11
CA SER A 16 -1.15 -5.13 -1.83
C SER A 16 0.23 -4.70 -1.33
N LEU A 17 0.68 -3.47 -1.60
CA LEU A 17 1.96 -2.96 -1.11
C LEU A 17 1.83 -2.51 0.34
N ASN A 18 0.70 -1.91 0.72
CA ASN A 18 0.38 -1.72 2.14
C ASN A 18 0.22 -3.05 2.88
N ARG A 19 -0.32 -4.09 2.23
CA ARG A 19 -0.35 -5.44 2.82
C ARG A 19 1.06 -5.98 3.06
N GLY A 20 1.99 -5.80 2.12
CA GLY A 20 3.38 -6.18 2.32
C GLY A 20 4.04 -5.43 3.49
N GLN A 21 3.80 -4.13 3.58
CA GLN A 21 4.28 -3.32 4.71
C GLN A 21 3.70 -3.79 6.05
N TYR A 22 2.41 -4.14 6.07
CA TYR A 22 1.77 -4.76 7.24
C TYR A 22 2.45 -6.07 7.64
N VAL A 23 2.69 -6.99 6.69
CA VAL A 23 3.34 -8.28 6.99
C VAL A 23 4.76 -8.05 7.52
N SER A 24 5.53 -7.13 6.94
CA SER A 24 6.84 -6.71 7.47
C SER A 24 6.73 -6.26 8.94
N MET A 25 5.77 -5.38 9.26
CA MET A 25 5.58 -4.89 10.63
C MET A 25 5.26 -6.03 11.59
N VAL A 26 4.38 -6.96 11.18
CA VAL A 26 4.06 -8.14 11.98
C VAL A 26 5.34 -8.96 12.21
N CYS A 27 6.14 -9.25 11.19
CA CYS A 27 7.39 -9.99 11.35
C CYS A 27 8.37 -9.31 12.33
N LEU A 28 8.50 -7.98 12.26
CA LEU A 28 9.38 -7.19 13.15
C LEU A 28 8.97 -7.30 14.62
N VAL A 29 7.66 -7.33 14.91
CA VAL A 29 7.17 -7.41 16.31
C VAL A 29 6.93 -8.85 16.78
N HIS A 30 6.60 -9.77 15.87
CA HIS A 30 6.26 -11.15 16.16
C HIS A 30 7.41 -11.87 16.87
N ARG A 31 8.64 -11.61 16.45
CA ARG A 31 9.86 -12.17 17.08
C ARG A 31 10.05 -11.70 18.53
N LEU A 32 9.48 -10.55 18.89
CA LEU A 32 9.60 -9.96 20.23
C LEU A 32 8.54 -10.47 21.22
N ILE A 33 7.60 -11.30 20.77
CA ILE A 33 6.55 -11.91 21.58
C ILE A 33 6.88 -13.41 21.72
N PRO A 34 7.57 -13.81 22.81
CA PRO A 34 8.03 -15.19 22.98
C PRO A 34 6.90 -16.16 23.32
N ASN A 35 5.83 -15.68 23.97
CA ASN A 35 4.68 -16.49 24.30
C ASN A 35 3.79 -16.69 23.06
N GLU A 36 3.76 -17.90 22.51
CA GLU A 36 2.92 -18.27 21.35
C GLU A 36 1.43 -18.08 21.61
N SER A 37 0.95 -18.30 22.84
CA SER A 37 -0.45 -18.06 23.21
C SER A 37 -0.82 -16.57 23.29
N ALA A 38 0.18 -15.68 23.35
CA ALA A 38 -0.03 -14.24 23.40
C ALA A 38 -0.08 -13.60 22.01
N LYS A 39 -0.07 -14.38 20.93
CA LYS A 39 -0.17 -13.88 19.56
C LYS A 39 -1.13 -14.69 18.71
N SER A 40 -1.88 -14.00 17.86
CA SER A 40 -2.79 -14.63 16.90
C SER A 40 -2.91 -13.79 15.63
N MET A 41 -3.32 -14.43 14.53
CA MET A 41 -3.63 -13.75 13.28
C MET A 41 -4.94 -14.29 12.72
N GLU A 42 -5.88 -13.39 12.45
CA GLU A 42 -7.22 -13.73 11.94
C GLU A 42 -7.54 -12.88 10.72
N THR A 43 -8.26 -13.43 9.75
CA THR A 43 -8.73 -12.70 8.57
C THR A 43 -10.22 -12.90 8.39
N THR A 44 -10.97 -11.80 8.36
CA THR A 44 -12.42 -11.77 8.13
C THR A 44 -12.74 -10.77 7.03
N GLY A 45 -13.12 -11.26 5.85
CA GLY A 45 -13.40 -10.42 4.68
C GLY A 45 -12.18 -9.56 4.30
N SER A 46 -12.36 -8.24 4.29
CA SER A 46 -11.31 -7.27 3.94
C SER A 46 -10.32 -6.95 5.08
N LEU A 47 -10.54 -7.48 6.29
CA LEU A 47 -9.75 -7.14 7.48
C LEU A 47 -8.90 -8.33 7.94
N THR A 48 -7.60 -8.13 8.07
CA THR A 48 -6.66 -9.03 8.72
C THR A 48 -6.16 -8.38 10.01
N VAL A 49 -6.21 -9.11 11.13
CA VAL A 49 -5.83 -8.63 12.47
C VAL A 49 -4.74 -9.53 13.02
N PHE A 50 -3.59 -8.94 13.38
CA PHE A 50 -2.58 -9.57 14.24
C PHE A 50 -2.75 -9.02 15.66
N THR A 51 -2.92 -9.92 16.63
CA THR A 51 -3.12 -9.57 18.05
C THR A 51 -1.86 -9.88 18.84
N ALA A 52 -1.44 -8.93 19.68
CA ALA A 52 -0.39 -9.09 20.69
C ALA A 52 -1.02 -8.95 22.09
N ALA A 53 -1.49 -10.05 22.65
CA ALA A 53 -2.34 -10.09 23.84
C ALA A 53 -1.64 -9.53 25.09
N ASP A 54 -0.36 -9.84 25.30
CA ASP A 54 0.45 -9.33 26.44
C ASP A 54 0.54 -7.79 26.44
N TYR A 55 0.31 -7.16 25.29
CA TYR A 55 0.33 -5.71 25.11
C TYR A 55 -1.07 -5.12 24.97
N ASN A 56 -2.13 -5.94 24.92
CA ASN A 56 -3.47 -5.50 24.57
C ASN A 56 -3.44 -4.62 23.30
N ALA A 57 -2.73 -5.09 22.26
CA ALA A 57 -2.45 -4.32 21.06
C ALA A 57 -2.80 -5.10 19.80
N THR A 58 -3.23 -4.40 18.76
CA THR A 58 -3.47 -4.99 17.43
C THR A 58 -2.69 -4.25 16.34
N ILE A 59 -2.24 -5.02 15.35
CA ILE A 59 -1.71 -4.51 14.08
C ILE A 59 -2.59 -5.10 12.99
N GLU A 60 -3.16 -4.24 12.15
CA GLU A 60 -4.28 -4.59 11.29
C GLU A 60 -3.99 -4.19 9.85
N PHE A 61 -4.55 -4.94 8.90
CA PHE A 61 -4.57 -4.59 7.49
C PHE A 61 -6.02 -4.58 6.98
N TYR A 62 -6.41 -3.49 6.32
CA TYR A 62 -7.71 -3.36 5.68
C TYR A 62 -7.56 -3.14 4.17
N TRP A 63 -8.15 -4.03 3.37
CA TRP A 63 -8.15 -3.93 1.91
C TRP A 63 -9.07 -2.79 1.45
N ALA A 64 -8.47 -1.76 0.87
CA ALA A 64 -9.15 -0.62 0.25
C ALA A 64 -8.22 0.02 -0.80
N PRO A 65 -8.01 -0.65 -1.95
CA PRO A 65 -6.89 -0.37 -2.86
C PRO A 65 -6.93 1.04 -3.48
N PHE A 66 -8.11 1.67 -3.54
CA PHE A 66 -8.28 3.04 -4.02
C PHE A 66 -8.74 4.02 -2.93
N LEU A 67 -8.90 3.56 -1.68
CA LEU A 67 -9.47 4.28 -0.53
C LEU A 67 -10.93 4.76 -0.70
N LEU A 68 -11.42 4.85 -1.94
CA LEU A 68 -12.81 5.07 -2.33
C LEU A 68 -13.48 3.71 -2.59
N GLU A 69 -14.81 3.67 -2.50
CA GLU A 69 -15.58 2.51 -2.95
C GLU A 69 -15.26 2.23 -4.42
N SER A 70 -14.96 0.97 -4.71
CA SER A 70 -14.55 0.54 -6.04
C SER A 70 -15.06 -0.85 -6.40
N ASN A 71 -15.03 -1.19 -7.69
CA ASN A 71 -15.25 -2.56 -8.15
C ASN A 71 -14.06 -3.49 -7.85
N SER A 72 -13.06 -3.03 -7.10
CA SER A 72 -11.87 -3.80 -6.68
C SER A 72 -11.82 -4.01 -5.15
N ASP A 73 -12.91 -3.76 -4.43
CA ASP A 73 -12.95 -3.82 -2.96
C ASP A 73 -13.03 -5.25 -2.38
N ASP A 74 -13.23 -6.27 -3.23
CA ASP A 74 -13.13 -7.66 -2.82
C ASP A 74 -11.66 -8.08 -2.69
N ALA A 75 -11.22 -8.39 -1.46
CA ALA A 75 -9.81 -8.69 -1.18
C ALA A 75 -9.27 -9.94 -1.92
N VAL A 76 -10.15 -10.83 -2.40
CA VAL A 76 -9.80 -12.05 -3.16
C VAL A 76 -9.93 -11.79 -4.66
N ILE A 77 -11.06 -11.22 -5.09
CA ILE A 77 -11.41 -10.98 -6.50
C ILE A 77 -11.32 -9.47 -6.81
N HIS A 78 -10.09 -8.93 -6.76
CA HIS A 78 -9.81 -7.51 -7.00
C HIS A 78 -9.14 -7.22 -8.35
N ARG A 79 -8.80 -8.24 -9.13
CA ARG A 79 -8.14 -8.07 -10.44
C ARG A 79 -9.20 -7.83 -11.51
N VAL A 80 -9.51 -6.56 -11.74
CA VAL A 80 -10.46 -6.09 -12.75
C VAL A 80 -9.74 -5.28 -13.83
N SER A 81 -10.19 -5.41 -15.08
CA SER A 81 -9.61 -4.69 -16.24
C SER A 81 -9.88 -3.19 -16.13
N ASP A 82 -11.15 -2.83 -15.96
CA ASP A 82 -11.59 -1.44 -15.83
C ASP A 82 -11.78 -1.12 -14.35
N ARG A 83 -10.90 -0.27 -13.82
CA ARG A 83 -10.93 0.15 -12.42
C ARG A 83 -11.88 1.32 -12.27
N ILE A 84 -12.98 1.11 -11.55
CA ILE A 84 -14.03 2.11 -11.37
C ILE A 84 -14.06 2.50 -9.89
N VAL A 85 -13.92 3.80 -9.61
CA VAL A 85 -14.06 4.37 -8.27
C VAL A 85 -15.29 5.26 -8.19
N ARG A 86 -16.01 5.21 -7.07
CA ARG A 86 -17.20 6.02 -6.87
C ARG A 86 -16.85 7.38 -6.27
N ARG A 87 -17.13 8.44 -7.03
CA ARG A 87 -17.00 9.82 -6.55
C ARG A 87 -17.89 10.04 -5.34
N GLY A 88 -17.30 10.47 -4.22
CA GLY A 88 -18.05 10.85 -3.01
C GLY A 88 -18.59 9.69 -2.17
N SER A 89 -18.32 8.42 -2.52
CA SER A 89 -18.78 7.29 -1.72
C SER A 89 -17.79 6.93 -0.62
N ILE A 90 -18.13 7.40 0.58
CA ILE A 90 -17.55 6.99 1.86
C ILE A 90 -18.53 6.07 2.63
N ASN A 91 -19.73 5.87 2.10
CA ASN A 91 -20.83 5.32 2.88
C ASN A 91 -21.19 3.91 2.41
N LYS A 92 -20.47 2.92 2.94
CA LYS A 92 -20.96 1.54 3.14
C LYS A 92 -22.32 1.49 3.92
N HIS A 93 -22.89 2.65 4.29
CA HIS A 93 -24.21 2.93 4.85
C HIS A 93 -25.29 3.42 3.86
N GLY A 94 -25.05 3.48 2.54
CA GLY A 94 -26.11 3.76 1.53
C GLY A 94 -27.25 2.73 1.49
N ARG A 95 -27.20 1.73 2.37
CA ARG A 95 -28.18 0.64 2.54
C ARG A 95 -29.62 1.10 2.83
N HIS A 96 -29.85 2.38 3.15
CA HIS A 96 -31.18 2.97 3.34
C HIS A 96 -31.80 3.56 2.07
N TRP A 97 -31.13 3.49 0.92
CA TRP A 97 -31.61 4.10 -0.34
C TRP A 97 -32.25 3.09 -1.31
N LYS A 98 -32.66 1.91 -0.82
CA LYS A 98 -33.55 1.01 -1.57
C LYS A 98 -34.86 1.75 -1.86
N GLY A 99 -35.07 2.14 -3.12
CA GLY A 99 -36.29 2.81 -3.59
C GLY A 99 -36.10 4.23 -4.12
N ALA A 100 -34.88 4.76 -4.19
CA ALA A 100 -34.59 5.96 -4.97
C ALA A 100 -34.18 5.55 -6.39
N ASP A 101 -34.79 6.16 -7.40
CA ASP A 101 -34.49 5.91 -8.82
C ASP A 101 -33.00 6.22 -9.09
N ASP A 102 -32.19 5.16 -9.22
CA ASP A 102 -30.78 5.24 -9.56
C ASP A 102 -30.69 5.24 -11.10
N GLU A 103 -30.98 6.39 -11.72
CA GLU A 103 -30.68 6.61 -13.14
C GLU A 103 -29.19 6.34 -13.38
N ALA A 104 -28.89 5.67 -14.50
CA ALA A 104 -27.59 5.12 -14.85
C ALA A 104 -26.41 6.01 -14.42
N LYS A 105 -25.58 5.50 -13.49
CA LYS A 105 -24.36 6.19 -13.05
C LYS A 105 -23.44 6.40 -14.26
N GLU A 106 -23.36 7.63 -14.75
CA GLU A 106 -22.44 8.03 -15.81
C GLU A 106 -21.00 7.69 -15.39
N ILE A 107 -20.39 6.70 -16.05
CA ILE A 107 -18.98 6.36 -15.86
C ILE A 107 -18.18 7.31 -16.75
N VAL A 108 -17.41 8.20 -16.13
CA VAL A 108 -16.56 9.17 -16.83
C VAL A 108 -15.11 8.77 -16.63
N GLU A 109 -14.36 8.72 -17.73
CA GLU A 109 -12.91 8.55 -17.67
C GLU A 109 -12.26 9.80 -17.09
N VAL A 110 -11.34 9.61 -16.14
CA VAL A 110 -10.60 10.69 -15.49
C VAL A 110 -9.12 10.42 -15.58
N SER A 111 -8.32 11.49 -15.59
CA SER A 111 -6.86 11.35 -15.51
C SER A 111 -6.43 10.66 -14.22
N THR A 112 -5.25 10.05 -14.21
CA THR A 112 -4.69 9.44 -12.99
C THR A 112 -4.54 10.49 -11.89
N GLU A 113 -4.08 11.69 -12.24
CA GLU A 113 -3.94 12.85 -11.36
C GLU A 113 -5.28 13.23 -10.71
N ASP A 114 -6.36 13.29 -11.49
CA ASP A 114 -7.69 13.62 -10.98
C ASP A 114 -8.25 12.51 -10.09
N ALA A 115 -8.03 11.24 -10.43
CA ALA A 115 -8.41 10.11 -9.58
C ALA A 115 -7.69 10.17 -8.21
N TYR A 116 -6.39 10.44 -8.20
CA TYR A 116 -5.63 10.63 -6.96
C TYR A 116 -6.13 11.84 -6.18
N ARG A 117 -6.39 12.97 -6.85
CA ARG A 117 -6.94 14.17 -6.23
C ARG A 117 -8.29 13.88 -5.57
N MET A 118 -9.17 13.14 -6.24
CA MET A 118 -10.48 12.72 -5.71
C MET A 118 -10.33 11.84 -4.46
N ALA A 119 -9.43 10.86 -4.49
CA ALA A 119 -9.18 9.95 -3.38
C ALA A 119 -8.60 10.69 -2.17
N MET A 120 -7.52 11.46 -2.36
CA MET A 120 -6.86 12.21 -1.28
C MET A 120 -7.80 13.22 -0.65
N ARG A 121 -8.53 13.99 -1.47
CA ARG A 121 -9.52 14.95 -0.96
C ARG A 121 -10.62 14.30 -0.14
N SER A 122 -11.07 13.11 -0.54
CA SER A 122 -12.12 12.38 0.18
C SER A 122 -11.60 11.77 1.48
N MET A 123 -10.41 11.15 1.45
CA MET A 123 -9.72 10.66 2.65
C MET A 123 -9.51 11.79 3.67
N MET A 124 -8.98 12.94 3.25
CA MET A 124 -8.74 14.07 4.16
C MET A 124 -10.02 14.65 4.74
N ARG A 125 -11.09 14.75 3.93
CA ARG A 125 -12.41 15.16 4.43
C ARG A 125 -12.97 14.17 5.45
N TRP A 126 -12.80 12.87 5.22
CA TRP A 126 -13.23 11.83 6.14
C TRP A 126 -12.44 11.86 7.45
N ALA A 127 -11.12 11.90 7.40
CA ALA A 127 -10.26 11.96 8.58
C ALA A 127 -10.62 13.16 9.46
N ARG A 128 -10.77 14.35 8.86
CA ARG A 128 -11.18 15.57 9.56
C ARG A 128 -12.53 15.45 10.27
N LYS A 129 -13.49 14.71 9.70
CA LYS A 129 -14.84 14.56 10.27
C LYS A 129 -14.91 13.47 11.35
N ASN A 130 -14.07 12.44 11.27
CA ASN A 130 -14.24 11.20 12.04
C ASN A 130 -13.10 10.89 13.01
N MET A 131 -11.98 11.63 12.99
CA MET A 131 -10.83 11.34 13.84
C MET A 131 -10.49 12.52 14.77
N ASP A 132 -10.13 12.23 16.02
CA ASP A 132 -9.56 13.21 16.96
C ASP A 132 -8.03 13.21 16.80
N PRO A 133 -7.40 14.32 16.35
CA PRO A 133 -5.95 14.37 16.13
C PRO A 133 -5.13 14.22 17.42
N ARG A 134 -5.74 14.36 18.61
CA ARG A 134 -5.08 14.10 19.91
C ARG A 134 -5.03 12.61 20.25
N ARG A 135 -5.88 11.80 19.62
CA ARG A 135 -5.98 10.35 19.86
C ARG A 135 -5.47 9.53 18.69
N THR A 136 -5.58 10.06 17.47
CA THR A 136 -5.31 9.35 16.23
C THR A 136 -4.27 10.08 15.40
N ARG A 137 -3.22 9.36 15.02
CA ARG A 137 -2.20 9.84 14.09
C ARG A 137 -2.40 9.18 12.74
N VAL A 138 -2.45 10.00 11.68
CA VAL A 138 -2.62 9.51 10.31
C VAL A 138 -1.29 9.62 9.59
N PHE A 139 -0.89 8.51 8.97
CA PHE A 139 0.30 8.42 8.14
C PHE A 139 -0.13 8.11 6.71
N PHE A 140 0.60 8.64 5.74
CA PHE A 140 0.42 8.31 4.34
C PHE A 140 1.76 7.87 3.76
N THR A 141 1.84 6.60 3.35
CA THR A 141 3.00 6.06 2.64
C THR A 141 2.96 6.51 1.19
N SER A 142 4.04 7.12 0.72
CA SER A 142 4.14 7.58 -0.67
C SER A 142 4.21 6.41 -1.64
N MET A 143 4.16 6.72 -2.94
CA MET A 143 4.19 5.72 -4.02
C MET A 143 5.38 4.75 -3.89
N SER A 144 5.08 3.45 -3.91
CA SER A 144 6.11 2.43 -4.10
C SER A 144 6.39 2.26 -5.60
N PRO A 145 7.65 2.30 -6.04
CA PRO A 145 8.00 2.16 -7.46
C PRO A 145 7.83 0.71 -7.95
N THR A 146 7.84 0.56 -9.27
CA THR A 146 8.03 -0.72 -9.97
C THR A 146 9.34 -0.68 -10.75
N HIS A 147 9.91 -1.85 -11.01
CA HIS A 147 11.12 -2.04 -11.83
C HIS A 147 10.82 -2.96 -13.02
N ALA A 148 9.78 -2.63 -13.79
CA ALA A 148 9.35 -3.42 -14.94
C ALA A 148 10.18 -3.17 -16.22
N LYS A 149 10.96 -2.09 -16.27
CA LYS A 149 11.70 -1.65 -17.47
C LYS A 149 13.15 -1.35 -17.10
N SER A 150 14.06 -2.26 -17.43
CA SER A 150 15.51 -2.09 -17.18
C SER A 150 16.13 -0.88 -17.87
N GLY A 151 15.56 -0.44 -18.99
CA GLY A 151 15.99 0.76 -19.69
C GLY A 151 15.99 2.01 -18.80
N ASP A 152 15.11 2.08 -17.79
CA ASP A 152 15.04 3.20 -16.84
C ASP A 152 16.38 3.38 -16.09
N TRP A 153 17.09 2.29 -15.81
CA TRP A 153 18.38 2.30 -15.11
C TRP A 153 19.57 1.93 -16.01
N GLY A 154 19.41 2.02 -17.34
CA GLY A 154 20.46 1.76 -18.31
C GLY A 154 20.75 0.27 -18.57
N GLY A 155 19.83 -0.63 -18.19
CA GLY A 155 19.93 -2.06 -18.50
C GLY A 155 19.44 -2.41 -19.92
N GLU A 156 19.56 -3.68 -20.28
CA GLU A 156 19.22 -4.18 -21.63
C GLU A 156 17.72 -4.02 -21.96
N PRO A 157 17.34 -3.60 -23.18
CA PRO A 157 15.93 -3.49 -23.57
C PRO A 157 15.16 -4.80 -23.39
N GLY A 158 13.92 -4.70 -22.89
CA GLY A 158 13.03 -5.85 -22.69
C GLY A 158 13.35 -6.68 -21.45
N LYS A 159 14.33 -6.30 -20.61
CA LYS A 159 14.55 -6.85 -19.28
C LYS A 159 13.80 -6.06 -18.20
N ASN A 160 13.80 -6.60 -16.99
CA ASN A 160 13.15 -6.03 -15.82
C ASN A 160 13.97 -6.37 -14.56
N CYS A 161 13.36 -6.31 -13.37
CA CYS A 161 14.00 -6.63 -12.09
C CYS A 161 14.55 -8.06 -11.97
N TYR A 162 14.26 -8.98 -12.91
CA TYR A 162 14.79 -10.33 -12.87
C TYR A 162 16.33 -10.34 -12.97
N ASN A 163 16.98 -11.10 -12.09
CA ASN A 163 18.44 -11.17 -11.92
C ASN A 163 19.14 -9.88 -11.50
N GLU A 164 18.41 -8.84 -11.10
CA GLU A 164 19.01 -7.66 -10.48
C GLU A 164 19.33 -7.97 -9.01
N THR A 165 20.60 -7.89 -8.62
CA THR A 165 21.06 -8.27 -7.27
C THR A 165 21.73 -7.14 -6.50
N THR A 166 21.86 -5.96 -7.12
CA THR A 166 22.43 -4.77 -6.51
C THR A 166 21.54 -3.55 -6.72
N PRO A 167 21.53 -2.59 -5.78
CA PRO A 167 20.83 -1.33 -5.96
C PRO A 167 21.36 -0.52 -7.14
N ILE A 168 20.59 0.48 -7.56
CA ILE A 168 21.02 1.50 -8.50
C ILE A 168 21.94 2.49 -7.77
N ASN A 169 23.17 2.63 -8.26
CA ASN A 169 24.18 3.50 -7.65
C ASN A 169 24.10 4.97 -8.12
N ASN A 170 23.33 5.26 -9.17
CA ASN A 170 23.15 6.63 -9.65
C ASN A 170 22.30 7.43 -8.66
N ALA A 171 22.94 8.32 -7.90
CA ALA A 171 22.27 9.14 -6.87
C ALA A 171 21.14 10.03 -7.42
N THR A 172 21.15 10.39 -8.70
CA THR A 172 20.09 11.21 -9.31
C THR A 172 19.02 10.39 -10.03
N TYR A 173 19.04 9.05 -9.89
CA TYR A 173 18.07 8.17 -10.54
C TYR A 173 16.62 8.48 -10.13
N TRP A 174 15.73 8.40 -11.12
CA TRP A 174 14.29 8.51 -10.93
C TRP A 174 13.57 7.67 -12.00
N GLY A 175 12.92 6.58 -11.57
CA GLY A 175 12.21 5.68 -12.48
C GLY A 175 11.00 6.33 -13.14
N SER A 176 10.71 5.93 -14.38
CA SER A 176 9.64 6.53 -15.19
C SER A 176 8.24 6.32 -14.60
N ASP A 177 8.03 5.18 -13.92
CA ASP A 177 6.76 4.85 -13.29
C ASP A 177 6.55 5.58 -11.94
N SER A 178 7.59 6.20 -11.38
CA SER A 178 7.49 7.06 -10.17
C SER A 178 7.00 8.46 -10.53
N ARG A 179 5.71 8.60 -10.86
CA ARG A 179 5.17 9.86 -11.41
C ARG A 179 5.22 11.01 -10.41
N ARG A 180 6.06 12.02 -10.70
CA ARG A 180 6.17 13.26 -9.91
C ARG A 180 4.86 14.05 -9.87
N SER A 181 4.07 14.01 -10.96
CA SER A 181 2.74 14.65 -11.03
C SER A 181 1.81 14.14 -9.93
N ILE A 182 1.80 12.83 -9.67
CA ILE A 182 0.99 12.22 -8.62
C ILE A 182 1.48 12.63 -7.23
N MET A 183 2.79 12.67 -7.00
CA MET A 183 3.35 13.15 -5.73
C MET A 183 3.00 14.62 -5.48
N GLN A 184 3.01 15.46 -6.52
CA GLN A 184 2.58 16.85 -6.44
C GLN A 184 1.10 16.94 -6.05
N VAL A 185 0.20 16.18 -6.69
CA VAL A 185 -1.23 16.13 -6.34
C VAL A 185 -1.44 15.76 -4.88
N ILE A 186 -0.72 14.75 -4.37
CA ILE A 186 -0.80 14.34 -2.96
C ILE A 186 -0.36 15.48 -2.04
N GLY A 187 0.78 16.12 -2.34
CA GLY A 187 1.29 17.27 -1.59
C GLY A 187 0.31 18.45 -1.57
N GLU A 188 -0.31 18.77 -2.71
CA GLU A 188 -1.33 19.82 -2.83
C GLU A 188 -2.56 19.52 -1.97
N GLU A 189 -3.11 18.30 -2.03
CA GLU A 189 -4.31 17.94 -1.27
C GLU A 189 -4.04 17.86 0.25
N PHE A 190 -2.84 17.42 0.65
CA PHE A 190 -2.46 17.40 2.06
C PHE A 190 -2.17 18.79 2.60
N GLY A 191 -1.53 19.66 1.81
CA GLY A 191 -1.29 21.07 2.18
C GLY A 191 -2.58 21.88 2.39
N LYS A 192 -3.69 21.47 1.76
CA LYS A 192 -5.03 22.09 1.95
C LYS A 192 -5.74 21.59 3.23
N SER A 193 -5.28 20.49 3.82
CA SER A 193 -5.98 19.86 4.95
C SER A 193 -5.63 20.55 6.27
N LYS A 194 -6.64 20.76 7.12
CA LYS A 194 -6.45 21.16 8.52
C LYS A 194 -6.14 19.97 9.45
N TYR A 195 -6.43 18.75 9.01
CA TYR A 195 -6.13 17.54 9.79
C TYR A 195 -4.67 17.12 9.53
N PRO A 196 -3.86 16.90 10.58
CA PRO A 196 -2.44 16.57 10.42
C PRO A 196 -2.26 15.17 9.84
N VAL A 197 -1.46 15.08 8.77
CA VAL A 197 -1.04 13.81 8.16
C VAL A 197 0.48 13.80 8.05
N THR A 198 1.08 12.72 8.53
CA THR A 198 2.52 12.50 8.40
C THR A 198 2.82 11.75 7.13
N PHE A 199 3.59 12.36 6.22
CA PHE A 199 3.98 11.73 4.97
C PHE A 199 5.22 10.86 5.15
N LEU A 200 5.13 9.57 4.82
CA LEU A 200 6.27 8.66 4.75
C LEU A 200 6.77 8.66 3.31
N ASN A 201 7.74 9.51 3.00
CA ASN A 201 8.31 9.62 1.67
C ASN A 201 9.28 8.46 1.40
N ILE A 202 8.74 7.35 0.90
CA ILE A 202 9.48 6.14 0.57
C ILE A 202 9.89 6.06 -0.90
N THR A 203 9.39 6.95 -1.76
CA THR A 203 9.44 6.75 -3.21
C THR A 203 10.88 6.75 -3.73
N GLN A 204 11.66 7.78 -3.41
CA GLN A 204 13.03 7.90 -3.95
C GLN A 204 13.96 6.81 -3.40
N LEU A 205 13.96 6.56 -2.08
CA LEU A 205 14.80 5.50 -1.50
C LEU A 205 14.45 4.12 -2.08
N SER A 206 13.17 3.90 -2.41
CA SER A 206 12.71 2.63 -2.98
C SER A 206 13.06 2.52 -4.47
N ASN A 207 13.20 3.65 -5.18
CA ASN A 207 13.60 3.65 -6.60
C ASN A 207 15.00 3.05 -6.77
N TYR A 208 15.90 3.19 -5.81
CA TYR A 208 17.22 2.58 -5.96
C TYR A 208 17.19 1.06 -5.84
N ARG A 209 16.10 0.46 -5.35
CA ARG A 209 16.06 -0.93 -4.88
C ARG A 209 15.55 -1.93 -5.91
N LYS A 210 16.05 -1.86 -7.15
CA LYS A 210 15.73 -2.84 -8.21
C LYS A 210 16.01 -4.29 -7.81
N ASP A 211 16.91 -4.49 -6.83
CA ASP A 211 17.33 -5.76 -6.25
C ASP A 211 16.35 -6.40 -5.26
N ALA A 212 15.37 -5.65 -4.75
CA ALA A 212 14.59 -6.08 -3.58
C ALA A 212 13.22 -6.70 -3.93
N HIS A 213 12.90 -6.82 -5.21
CA HIS A 213 11.62 -7.38 -5.66
C HIS A 213 11.54 -8.90 -5.49
N THR A 214 10.31 -9.40 -5.33
CA THR A 214 10.06 -10.85 -5.29
C THR A 214 10.46 -11.55 -6.58
N SER A 215 10.43 -10.85 -7.71
CA SER A 215 10.80 -11.39 -9.01
C SER A 215 10.01 -12.68 -9.30
N ILE A 216 10.69 -13.80 -9.57
CA ILE A 216 10.04 -15.09 -9.79
C ILE A 216 9.76 -15.87 -8.49
N TYR A 217 10.32 -15.43 -7.35
CA TYR A 217 10.27 -16.10 -6.05
C TYR A 217 9.00 -15.73 -5.27
N LYS A 218 7.85 -15.88 -5.92
CA LYS A 218 6.54 -15.67 -5.31
C LYS A 218 5.64 -16.89 -5.49
N LYS A 219 4.57 -16.95 -4.70
CA LYS A 219 3.51 -17.94 -4.90
C LYS A 219 2.89 -17.78 -6.29
N GLN A 220 3.02 -18.82 -7.11
CA GLN A 220 2.31 -18.93 -8.37
C GLN A 220 0.94 -19.57 -8.12
N TRP A 221 -0.12 -18.80 -8.33
CA TRP A 221 -1.49 -19.27 -8.12
C TRP A 221 -2.00 -20.18 -9.24
N SER A 222 -1.36 -20.09 -10.40
CA SER A 222 -1.62 -20.92 -11.57
C SER A 222 -0.30 -21.53 -12.04
N PRO A 223 -0.28 -22.77 -12.54
CA PRO A 223 0.90 -23.36 -13.15
C PRO A 223 1.44 -22.49 -14.28
N LEU A 224 2.76 -22.35 -14.36
CA LEU A 224 3.43 -21.63 -15.43
C LEU A 224 3.46 -22.48 -16.71
N THR A 225 3.32 -21.84 -17.87
CA THR A 225 3.48 -22.53 -19.17
C THR A 225 4.95 -22.81 -19.47
N ALA A 226 5.22 -23.68 -20.44
CA ALA A 226 6.59 -23.97 -20.88
C ALA A 226 7.32 -22.72 -21.39
N GLU A 227 6.61 -21.83 -22.08
CA GLU A 227 7.12 -20.55 -22.59
C GLU A 227 7.47 -19.60 -21.45
N GLN A 228 6.65 -19.56 -20.40
CA GLN A 228 6.94 -18.76 -19.21
C GLN A 228 8.18 -19.29 -18.50
N LEU A 229 8.27 -20.61 -18.27
CA LEU A 229 9.43 -21.24 -17.62
C LEU A 229 10.74 -20.99 -18.41
N ALA A 230 10.67 -21.01 -19.74
CA ALA A 230 11.81 -20.68 -20.60
C ALA A 230 12.20 -19.18 -20.56
N ASN A 231 11.28 -18.30 -20.15
CA ASN A 231 11.51 -16.86 -20.07
C ASN A 231 11.05 -16.26 -18.73
N PRO A 232 11.87 -16.37 -17.67
CA PRO A 232 11.61 -15.81 -16.34
C PRO A 232 11.19 -14.34 -16.30
N VAL A 233 11.71 -13.53 -17.24
CA VAL A 233 11.36 -12.11 -17.37
C VAL A 233 9.86 -11.92 -17.58
N SER A 234 9.20 -12.84 -18.29
CA SER A 234 7.77 -12.74 -18.63
C SER A 234 6.81 -12.81 -17.44
N TYR A 235 7.23 -13.39 -16.32
CA TYR A 235 6.39 -13.58 -15.14
C TYR A 235 7.01 -13.04 -13.83
N ALA A 236 8.15 -12.35 -13.94
CA ALA A 236 8.80 -11.69 -12.81
C ALA A 236 7.91 -10.59 -12.23
N ASP A 237 7.72 -10.62 -10.91
CA ASP A 237 7.02 -9.59 -10.15
C ASP A 237 7.97 -8.48 -9.75
N CYS A 238 7.92 -7.39 -10.50
CA CYS A 238 8.71 -6.19 -10.24
C CYS A 238 7.90 -5.10 -9.53
N THR A 239 6.88 -5.50 -8.76
CA THR A 239 6.01 -4.60 -7.99
C THR A 239 6.09 -4.91 -6.50
N HIS A 240 5.98 -6.18 -6.12
CA HIS A 240 6.05 -6.62 -4.73
C HIS A 240 7.48 -6.87 -4.28
N TRP A 241 7.69 -6.77 -2.96
CA TRP A 241 9.00 -6.79 -2.32
C TRP A 241 9.22 -8.05 -1.50
N CYS A 242 10.46 -8.54 -1.46
CA CYS A 242 10.86 -9.60 -0.55
C CYS A 242 10.77 -9.15 0.91
N LEU A 243 10.52 -10.10 1.81
CA LEU A 243 10.60 -9.94 3.26
C LEU A 243 11.54 -11.03 3.83
N PRO A 244 12.52 -10.70 4.69
CA PRO A 244 12.91 -9.33 5.07
C PRO A 244 13.45 -8.53 3.88
N GLY A 245 13.37 -7.20 3.94
CA GLY A 245 13.75 -6.35 2.81
C GLY A 245 13.29 -4.91 2.92
N LEU A 246 13.00 -4.30 1.77
CA LEU A 246 12.73 -2.87 1.65
C LEU A 246 11.57 -2.38 2.53
N GLN A 247 10.54 -3.19 2.72
CA GLN A 247 9.38 -2.78 3.52
C GLN A 247 9.70 -2.73 5.03
N ASP A 248 10.77 -3.38 5.48
CA ASP A 248 11.29 -3.22 6.84
C ASP A 248 11.79 -1.77 7.03
N THR A 249 12.52 -1.23 6.05
CA THR A 249 12.95 0.18 6.05
C THR A 249 11.75 1.15 6.08
N TRP A 250 10.66 0.84 5.37
CA TRP A 250 9.45 1.68 5.45
C TRP A 250 8.85 1.67 6.86
N ASN A 251 8.92 0.54 7.55
CA ASN A 251 8.46 0.40 8.93
C ASN A 251 9.42 1.04 9.94
N GLU A 252 10.72 1.06 9.69
CA GLU A 252 11.68 1.85 10.44
C GLU A 252 11.40 3.36 10.31
N LEU A 253 11.07 3.83 9.11
CA LEU A 253 10.65 5.23 8.91
C LEU A 253 9.34 5.55 9.62
N LEU A 254 8.36 4.65 9.56
CA LEU A 254 7.13 4.78 10.34
C LEU A 254 7.43 4.84 11.83
N PHE A 255 8.27 3.93 12.35
CA PHE A 255 8.69 3.90 13.75
C PHE A 255 9.36 5.22 14.16
N ALA A 256 10.32 5.69 13.36
CA ALA A 256 11.01 6.95 13.60
C ALA A 256 10.02 8.12 13.69
N LYS A 257 9.11 8.24 12.72
CA LYS A 257 8.08 9.29 12.73
C LYS A 257 7.06 9.12 13.86
N LEU A 258 6.80 7.89 14.29
CA LEU A 258 5.86 7.59 15.37
C LEU A 258 6.43 7.96 16.75
N PHE A 259 7.74 7.87 16.98
CA PHE A 259 8.32 8.08 18.32
C PHE A 259 9.28 9.26 18.45
N TYR A 260 9.75 9.80 17.33
CA TYR A 260 10.61 10.99 17.27
C TYR A 260 9.98 12.01 16.30
N PRO A 261 8.78 12.52 16.62
CA PRO A 261 8.00 13.42 15.76
C PRO A 261 8.61 14.81 15.62
#